data_AF-A0A2V6BMR5-F1
#
_entry.id   AF-A0A2V6BMR5-F1
#
_cell.length_a   1.000
_cell.length_b   1.000
_cell.length_c   1.000
_cell.angle_alpha   90.00
_cell.angle_beta   90.00
_cell.angle_gamma   90.00
#
_symmetry.space_group_name_H-M   'P 1'
#
loop_
_entity.id
_entity.type
_entity.pdbx_description
1 polymer ?
#
loop_
_entity_poly.entity_id
_entity_poly.type
_entity_poly.pdbx_seq_one_letter_code
_entity_poly.pdbx_strand_id
1 'polypeptide(L)'
;GEPYGVAAMMLILTVFIVGVFYCLDALYGERRDRSILFWKSLPVSDLTAVLSKASIPLVILPLVTFVIIVATHFVMLLWSSVVLLTSGLAGTTWTRFNIVEQSLILLYSLVALALWHAPIYGWLLLVSGWARRATFLWAVLPLLAITIFETITFNTTHFIRMLGHRLTGFAAEAFDFQGQHNPDIHSLAQLTPGRYLNTPDLWIGLAVAAGFIFAAVRLRRYRGPI
;
A
#
# COMPACT_ATOMS: atom_id res chain seq x y z
N GLY A 1 -20.38 -14.01 4.51
CA GLY A 1 -19.54 -13.13 3.69
C GLY A 1 -19.35 -11.79 4.37
N GLU A 2 -20.45 -11.07 4.59
CA GLU A 2 -20.52 -9.66 5.03
C GLU A 2 -19.54 -9.18 6.12
N PRO A 3 -19.36 -9.81 7.30
CA PRO A 3 -18.49 -9.24 8.35
C PRO A 3 -16.99 -9.32 8.02
N TYR A 4 -16.57 -10.29 7.21
CA TYR A 4 -15.16 -10.51 6.88
C TYR A 4 -14.63 -9.44 5.90
N GLY A 5 -15.45 -9.04 4.93
CA GLY A 5 -15.11 -8.01 3.95
C GLY A 5 -14.93 -6.62 4.57
N VAL A 6 -15.82 -6.24 5.49
CA VAL A 6 -15.73 -4.94 6.18
C VAL A 6 -14.48 -4.83 7.05
N ALA A 7 -14.16 -5.88 7.82
CA ALA A 7 -12.96 -5.91 8.64
C ALA A 7 -11.68 -5.84 7.80
N ALA A 8 -11.62 -6.57 6.68
CA ALA A 8 -10.50 -6.52 5.75
C ALA A 8 -10.34 -5.12 5.11
N MET A 9 -11.43 -4.49 4.69
CA MET A 9 -11.41 -3.15 4.10
C MET A 9 -10.93 -2.08 5.11
N MET A 10 -11.41 -2.14 6.35
CA MET A 10 -10.95 -1.25 7.42
C MET A 10 -9.47 -1.47 7.75
N LEU A 11 -9.00 -2.72 7.77
CA LEU A 11 -7.59 -3.03 7.98
C LEU A 11 -6.71 -2.50 6.85
N ILE A 12 -7.12 -2.69 5.59
CA ILE A 12 -6.38 -2.18 4.42
C ILE A 12 -6.28 -0.65 4.47
N LEU A 13 -7.38 0.05 4.75
CA LEU A 13 -7.37 1.50 4.91
C LEU A 13 -6.44 1.94 6.06
N THR A 14 -6.50 1.25 7.19
CA THR A 14 -5.63 1.52 8.35
C THR A 14 -4.16 1.37 7.98
N VAL A 15 -3.80 0.28 7.30
CA VAL A 15 -2.43 -0.01 6.87
C VAL A 15 -1.94 1.00 5.85
N PHE A 16 -2.80 1.44 4.93
CA PHE A 16 -2.50 2.52 4.00
C PHE A 16 -2.15 3.81 4.76
N ILE A 17 -2.98 4.23 5.71
CA ILE A 17 -2.75 5.42 6.53
C ILE A 17 -1.44 5.30 7.33
N VAL A 18 -1.21 4.16 7.98
CA VAL A 18 0.04 3.88 8.70
C VAL A 18 1.24 3.98 7.77
N GLY A 19 1.15 3.43 6.55
CA GLY A 19 2.19 3.54 5.54
C GLY A 19 2.48 4.98 5.12
N VAL A 20 1.44 5.81 4.98
CA VAL A 20 1.60 7.24 4.66
C VAL A 20 2.38 7.97 5.76
N PHE A 21 1.94 7.83 7.02
CA PHE A 21 2.62 8.49 8.15
C PHE A 21 4.03 7.97 8.35
N TYR A 22 4.24 6.66 8.23
CA TYR A 22 5.57 6.07 8.29
C TYR A 22 6.49 6.69 7.23
N CYS A 23 6.06 6.75 5.96
CA CYS A 23 6.89 7.29 4.88
C CYS A 23 7.26 8.75 5.11
N LEU A 24 6.33 9.57 5.62
CA LEU A 24 6.56 10.98 5.89
C LEU A 24 7.54 11.21 7.04
N ASP A 25 7.55 10.35 8.06
CA ASP A 25 8.46 10.46 9.20
C ASP A 25 9.82 9.78 8.94
N ALA A 26 9.89 8.75 8.11
CA ALA A 26 11.05 7.86 8.01
C ALA A 26 12.40 8.55 7.71
N LEU A 27 12.45 9.56 6.84
CA LEU A 27 13.68 10.33 6.54
C LEU A 27 13.72 11.71 7.21
N TYR A 28 12.55 12.23 7.59
CA TYR A 28 12.44 13.48 8.32
C TYR A 28 12.87 13.29 9.77
N GLY A 29 12.35 12.27 10.46
CA GLY A 29 12.70 11.88 11.81
C GLY A 29 14.19 11.62 11.97
N GLU A 30 14.85 10.96 11.01
CA GLU A 30 16.31 10.75 11.06
C GLU A 30 17.11 12.04 11.11
N ARG A 31 16.63 13.09 10.44
CA ARG A 31 17.31 14.39 10.41
C ARG A 31 16.96 15.22 11.63
N ARG A 32 15.71 15.13 12.09
CA ARG A 32 15.24 15.77 13.32
C ARG A 32 15.98 15.24 14.55
N ASP A 33 16.12 13.93 14.63
CA ASP A 33 16.69 13.24 15.79
C ASP A 33 18.21 13.05 15.65
N ARG A 34 18.81 13.62 14.59
CA ARG A 34 20.25 13.55 14.23
C ARG A 34 20.81 12.13 14.07
N SER A 35 19.97 11.10 14.06
CA SER A 35 20.37 9.70 13.81
C SER A 35 20.94 9.50 12.41
N ILE A 36 20.69 10.43 11.48
CA ILE A 36 21.38 10.48 10.18
C ILE A 36 22.92 10.48 10.31
N LEU A 37 23.49 11.06 11.38
CA LEU A 37 24.93 11.05 11.63
C LEU A 37 25.44 9.64 11.97
N PHE A 38 24.68 8.91 12.79
CA PHE A 38 24.98 7.51 13.12
C PHE A 38 24.91 6.61 11.88
N TRP A 39 23.88 6.78 11.04
CA TRP A 39 23.80 6.03 9.80
C TRP A 39 24.92 6.35 8.81
N LYS A 40 25.42 7.59 8.80
CA LYS A 40 26.57 7.98 7.97
C LYS A 40 27.90 7.47 8.52
N SER A 41 28.00 7.17 9.82
CA SER A 41 29.19 6.56 10.40
C SER A 41 29.24 5.03 10.25
N LEU A 42 28.10 4.38 10.00
CA LEU A 42 28.06 2.96 9.67
C LEU A 42 28.51 2.70 8.22
N PRO A 43 29.11 1.53 7.91
CA PRO A 43 29.50 1.16 6.55
C PRO A 43 28.28 0.74 5.70
N VAL A 44 27.22 1.56 5.71
CA VAL A 44 25.94 1.30 5.03
C VAL A 44 25.72 2.37 3.97
N SER A 45 25.38 1.97 2.75
CA SER A 45 25.14 2.90 1.65
C SER A 45 23.83 3.71 1.84
N ASP A 46 23.78 4.92 1.28
CA ASP A 46 22.55 5.72 1.25
C ASP A 46 21.38 4.98 0.59
N LEU A 47 21.68 4.20 -0.45
CA LEU A 47 20.70 3.39 -1.18
C LEU A 47 20.07 2.35 -0.26
N THR A 48 20.89 1.56 0.44
CA THR A 48 20.40 0.54 1.37
C THR A 48 19.57 1.14 2.51
N ALA A 49 19.94 2.34 2.98
CA ALA A 49 19.21 3.02 4.06
C ALA A 49 17.84 3.58 3.63
N VAL A 50 17.67 3.94 2.35
CA VAL A 50 16.38 4.38 1.80
C VAL A 50 15.53 3.18 1.38
N LEU A 51 16.14 2.16 0.75
CA LEU A 51 15.43 0.94 0.37
C LEU A 51 14.88 0.18 1.58
N SER A 52 15.61 0.15 2.70
CA SER A 52 15.10 -0.46 3.94
C SER A 52 13.86 0.25 4.50
N LYS A 53 13.75 1.58 4.28
CA LYS A 53 12.54 2.34 4.63
C LYS A 53 11.43 2.10 3.62
N ALA A 54 11.74 2.05 2.34
CA ALA A 54 10.77 1.73 1.29
C ALA A 54 10.20 0.32 1.44
N SER A 55 10.97 -0.64 1.96
CA SER A 55 10.47 -2.01 2.21
C SER A 55 9.42 -2.08 3.32
N ILE A 56 9.35 -1.09 4.22
CA ILE A 56 8.35 -1.12 5.30
C ILE A 56 6.92 -1.04 4.73
N PRO A 57 6.52 0.01 4.00
CA PRO A 57 5.19 0.07 3.41
C PRO A 57 4.97 -0.91 2.26
N LEU A 58 6.03 -1.32 1.54
CA LEU A 58 5.91 -2.17 0.35
C LEU A 58 5.91 -3.68 0.65
N VAL A 59 6.51 -4.09 1.76
CA VAL A 59 6.71 -5.52 2.08
C VAL A 59 6.25 -5.83 3.50
N ILE A 60 6.77 -5.11 4.49
CA ILE A 60 6.51 -5.43 5.91
C ILE A 60 5.05 -5.20 6.27
N LEU A 61 4.49 -4.04 5.91
CA LEU A 61 3.09 -3.72 6.20
C LEU A 61 2.14 -4.73 5.53
N PRO A 62 2.22 -5.01 4.21
CA PRO A 62 1.43 -6.06 3.57
C PRO A 62 1.58 -7.43 4.25
N LEU A 63 2.79 -7.83 4.62
CA LEU A 63 3.04 -9.13 5.25
C LEU A 63 2.41 -9.22 6.64
N VAL A 64 2.54 -8.17 7.45
CA VAL A 64 1.90 -8.10 8.77
C VAL A 64 0.38 -8.14 8.62
N THR A 65 -0.19 -7.40 7.66
CA THR A 65 -1.62 -7.43 7.36
C THR A 65 -2.08 -8.81 6.94
N PHE A 66 -1.31 -9.49 6.08
CA PHE A 66 -1.58 -10.85 5.66
C PHE A 66 -1.66 -11.81 6.86
N VAL A 67 -0.66 -11.79 7.73
CA VAL A 67 -0.61 -12.64 8.94
C VAL A 67 -1.80 -12.35 9.86
N ILE A 68 -2.13 -11.09 10.11
CA ILE A 68 -3.24 -10.70 10.98
C ILE A 68 -4.58 -11.19 10.41
N ILE A 69 -4.83 -11.01 9.11
CA ILE A 69 -6.10 -11.41 8.49
C ILE A 69 -6.22 -12.94 8.45
N VAL A 70 -5.15 -13.66 8.08
CA VAL A 70 -5.15 -15.13 8.10
C VAL A 70 -5.39 -15.67 9.52
N ALA A 71 -4.74 -15.09 10.53
CA ALA A 71 -4.97 -15.46 11.93
C ALA A 71 -6.42 -15.17 12.35
N THR A 72 -6.97 -14.02 11.95
CA THR A 72 -8.36 -13.64 12.24
C THR A 72 -9.34 -14.62 11.60
N HIS A 73 -9.15 -14.97 10.31
CA HIS A 73 -9.96 -15.97 9.62
C HIS A 73 -9.88 -17.34 10.32
N PHE A 74 -8.69 -17.75 10.75
CA PHE A 74 -8.51 -19.02 11.47
C PHE A 74 -9.25 -19.04 12.81
N VAL A 75 -9.11 -17.97 13.62
CA VAL A 75 -9.82 -17.83 14.91
C VAL A 75 -11.33 -17.82 14.71
N MET A 76 -11.83 -17.09 13.72
CA MET A 76 -13.27 -17.05 13.41
C MET A 76 -13.81 -18.40 12.93
N LEU A 77 -13.01 -19.17 12.19
CA LEU A 77 -13.39 -20.51 11.75
C LEU A 77 -13.47 -21.48 12.93
N LEU A 78 -12.52 -21.43 13.87
CA LEU A 78 -12.58 -22.20 15.12
C LEU A 78 -13.80 -21.79 15.97
N TRP A 79 -14.01 -20.49 16.15
CA TRP A 79 -15.15 -19.96 16.88
C TRP A 79 -16.49 -20.42 16.29
N SER A 80 -16.63 -20.29 14.96
CA SER A 80 -17.82 -20.73 14.23
C SER A 80 -18.04 -22.23 14.38
N SER A 81 -16.96 -23.02 14.37
CA SER A 81 -17.04 -24.47 14.61
C SER A 81 -17.60 -24.76 16.00
N VAL A 82 -17.06 -24.11 17.04
CA VAL A 82 -17.51 -24.28 18.44
C VAL A 82 -18.99 -23.94 18.61
N VAL A 83 -19.44 -22.82 18.05
CA VAL A 83 -20.85 -22.39 18.13
C VAL A 83 -21.78 -23.37 17.42
N LEU A 84 -21.34 -23.96 16.30
CA LEU A 84 -22.12 -24.92 15.50
C LEU A 84 -21.96 -26.38 15.93
N LEU A 85 -21.18 -26.67 16.97
CA LEU A 85 -21.06 -28.03 17.53
C LEU A 85 -22.42 -28.53 18.04
N THR A 86 -23.20 -27.65 18.67
CA THR A 86 -24.50 -27.98 19.27
C THR A 86 -25.58 -28.25 18.22
N SER A 87 -25.44 -27.72 17.01
CA SER A 87 -26.37 -27.92 15.90
C SER A 87 -25.98 -29.06 14.95
N GLY A 88 -24.84 -29.74 15.19
CA GLY A 88 -24.32 -30.79 14.31
C GLY A 88 -23.83 -30.30 12.93
N LEU A 89 -23.85 -28.98 12.70
CA LEU A 89 -23.50 -28.36 11.42
C LEU A 89 -22.05 -27.89 11.34
N ALA A 90 -21.23 -28.14 12.38
CA ALA A 90 -19.84 -27.70 12.45
C ALA A 90 -18.99 -28.12 11.24
N GLY A 91 -19.22 -29.32 10.67
CA GLY A 91 -18.50 -29.79 9.48
C GLY A 91 -18.76 -28.95 8.22
N THR A 92 -19.90 -28.27 8.13
CA THR A 92 -20.28 -27.48 6.95
C THR A 92 -19.48 -26.18 6.81
N THR A 93 -18.89 -25.68 7.91
CA THR A 93 -18.03 -24.48 7.89
C THR A 93 -16.69 -24.77 7.25
N TRP A 94 -16.10 -25.93 7.58
CA TRP A 94 -14.81 -26.38 7.04
C TRP A 94 -14.88 -26.74 5.56
N THR A 95 -16.02 -27.27 5.10
CA THR A 95 -16.22 -27.59 3.67
C THR A 95 -16.48 -26.36 2.81
N ARG A 96 -17.03 -25.28 3.38
CA ARG A 96 -17.32 -24.04 2.64
C ARG A 96 -16.17 -23.04 2.64
N PHE A 97 -15.33 -23.02 3.67
CA PHE A 97 -14.26 -22.04 3.80
C PHE A 97 -12.90 -22.67 3.52
N ASN A 98 -12.44 -22.53 2.28
CA ASN A 98 -11.09 -22.96 1.89
C ASN A 98 -10.05 -21.90 2.32
N ILE A 99 -9.43 -22.12 3.48
CA ILE A 99 -8.41 -21.21 4.04
C ILE A 99 -7.27 -20.98 3.04
N VAL A 100 -6.84 -22.03 2.32
CA VAL A 100 -5.71 -21.93 1.39
C VAL A 100 -6.06 -21.00 0.23
N GLU A 101 -7.23 -21.20 -0.36
CA GLU A 101 -7.72 -20.36 -1.46
C GLU A 101 -7.85 -18.89 -1.03
N GLN A 102 -8.50 -18.65 0.10
CA GLN A 102 -8.70 -17.30 0.64
C GLN A 102 -7.38 -16.61 0.99
N SER A 103 -6.39 -17.37 1.48
CA SER A 103 -5.05 -16.85 1.77
C SER A 103 -4.32 -16.48 0.48
N LEU A 104 -4.42 -17.28 -0.59
CA LEU A 104 -3.80 -16.97 -1.87
C LEU A 104 -4.40 -15.71 -2.52
N ILE A 105 -5.74 -15.59 -2.47
CA ILE A 105 -6.45 -14.38 -2.93
C ILE A 105 -5.94 -13.17 -2.16
N LEU A 106 -5.93 -13.23 -0.83
CA LEU A 106 -5.47 -12.13 0.02
C LEU A 106 -4.01 -11.74 -0.28
N LEU A 107 -3.12 -12.73 -0.40
CA LEU A 107 -1.71 -12.50 -0.68
C LEU A 107 -1.54 -11.77 -2.02
N TYR A 108 -2.21 -12.24 -3.07
CA TYR A 108 -2.21 -11.56 -4.37
C TYR A 108 -2.74 -10.13 -4.26
N SER A 109 -3.87 -9.92 -3.58
CA SER A 109 -4.47 -8.61 -3.39
C SER A 109 -3.51 -7.62 -2.73
N LEU A 110 -2.81 -8.06 -1.68
CA LEU A 110 -1.85 -7.24 -0.96
C LEU A 110 -0.60 -6.93 -1.78
N VAL A 111 -0.10 -7.89 -2.57
CA VAL A 111 1.04 -7.67 -3.48
C VAL A 111 0.66 -6.71 -4.59
N ALA A 112 -0.48 -6.91 -5.25
CA ALA A 112 -0.99 -5.99 -6.27
C ALA A 112 -1.20 -4.58 -5.70
N LEU A 113 -1.78 -4.48 -4.50
CA LEU A 113 -1.96 -3.20 -3.84
C LEU A 113 -0.61 -2.51 -3.56
N ALA A 114 0.37 -3.25 -3.02
CA ALA A 114 1.70 -2.72 -2.69
C ALA A 114 2.44 -2.19 -3.94
N LEU A 115 2.41 -2.95 -5.04
CA LEU A 115 3.02 -2.53 -6.31
C LEU A 115 2.32 -1.30 -6.89
N TRP A 116 0.98 -1.26 -6.84
CA TRP A 116 0.20 -0.12 -7.33
C TRP A 116 0.47 1.17 -6.55
N HIS A 117 0.62 1.07 -5.23
CA HIS A 117 0.84 2.22 -4.34
C HIS A 117 2.33 2.62 -4.19
N ALA A 118 3.25 1.88 -4.81
CA ALA A 118 4.68 2.21 -4.80
C ALA A 118 5.03 3.66 -5.21
N PRO A 119 4.38 4.28 -6.21
CA PRO A 119 4.65 5.68 -6.56
C PRO A 119 4.29 6.64 -5.43
N ILE A 120 3.20 6.36 -4.72
CA ILE A 120 2.72 7.17 -3.60
C ILE A 120 3.72 7.09 -2.45
N TYR A 121 4.14 5.90 -2.05
CA TYR A 121 5.15 5.74 -1.01
C TYR A 121 6.51 6.33 -1.41
N GLY A 122 6.91 6.19 -2.68
CA GLY A 122 8.10 6.83 -3.22
C GLY A 122 8.05 8.36 -3.11
N TRP A 123 6.94 8.98 -3.51
CA TRP A 123 6.71 10.42 -3.38
C TRP A 123 6.83 10.87 -1.91
N LEU A 124 6.16 10.17 -1.00
CA LEU A 124 6.17 10.51 0.42
C LEU A 124 7.56 10.38 1.04
N LEU A 125 8.34 9.37 0.66
CA LEU A 125 9.74 9.25 1.08
C LEU A 125 10.60 10.39 0.52
N LEU A 126 10.42 10.76 -0.75
CA LEU A 126 11.13 11.91 -1.33
C LEU A 126 10.83 13.20 -0.55
N VAL A 127 9.56 13.47 -0.28
CA VAL A 127 9.12 14.63 0.51
C VAL A 127 9.66 14.57 1.94
N SER A 128 9.65 13.39 2.57
CA SER A 128 10.21 13.16 3.91
C SER A 128 11.69 13.51 3.97
N GLY A 129 12.46 13.20 2.92
CA GLY A 129 13.86 13.60 2.79
C GLY A 129 14.06 15.07 2.41
N TRP A 130 13.06 15.75 1.87
CA TRP A 130 13.18 17.10 1.32
C TRP A 130 12.63 18.22 2.20
N ALA A 131 11.56 18.00 2.95
CA ALA A 131 10.98 19.03 3.79
C ALA A 131 11.92 19.37 4.96
N ARG A 132 12.01 20.66 5.33
CA ARG A 132 12.71 21.11 6.55
C ARG A 132 11.78 21.25 7.76
N ARG A 133 10.49 21.48 7.49
CA ARG A 133 9.40 21.61 8.45
C ARG A 133 8.09 21.24 7.76
N ALA A 134 7.10 20.80 8.53
CA ALA A 134 5.75 20.47 8.05
C ALA A 134 5.76 19.55 6.80
N THR A 135 6.32 18.34 6.95
CA THR A 135 6.40 17.31 5.89
C THR A 135 5.06 17.05 5.22
N PHE A 136 3.98 16.98 6.01
CA PHE A 136 2.63 16.76 5.50
C PHE A 136 2.18 17.86 4.53
N LEU A 137 2.44 19.13 4.86
CA LEU A 137 2.10 20.25 3.96
C LEU A 137 2.84 20.13 2.63
N TRP A 138 4.13 19.80 2.66
CA TRP A 138 4.91 19.61 1.43
C TRP A 138 4.54 18.35 0.64
N ALA A 139 3.85 17.39 1.25
CA ALA A 139 3.35 16.21 0.55
C ALA A 139 2.11 16.53 -0.28
N VAL A 140 1.25 17.41 0.23
CA VAL A 140 -0.05 17.75 -0.36
C VAL A 140 0.03 18.99 -1.26
N LEU A 141 0.78 20.01 -0.85
CA LEU A 141 0.82 21.31 -1.49
C LEU A 141 1.29 21.27 -2.95
N PRO A 142 2.33 20.51 -3.34
CA PRO A 142 2.71 20.37 -4.75
C PRO A 142 1.61 19.73 -5.59
N LEU A 143 0.91 18.73 -5.06
CA LEU A 143 -0.18 18.05 -5.77
C LEU A 143 -1.37 18.99 -5.99
N LEU A 144 -1.73 19.76 -4.97
CA LEU A 144 -2.78 20.78 -5.07
C LEU A 144 -2.38 21.92 -6.01
N ALA A 145 -1.14 22.40 -5.95
CA ALA A 145 -0.65 23.46 -6.82
C ALA A 145 -0.74 23.06 -8.30
N ILE A 146 -0.34 21.83 -8.66
CA ILE A 146 -0.47 21.31 -10.03
C ILE A 146 -1.94 21.23 -10.44
N THR A 147 -2.80 20.71 -9.56
CA THR A 147 -4.24 20.57 -9.83
C THR A 147 -4.92 21.91 -10.09
N ILE A 148 -4.65 22.90 -9.23
CA ILE A 148 -5.22 24.25 -9.35
C ILE A 148 -4.68 24.93 -10.61
N PHE A 149 -3.38 24.81 -10.87
CA PHE A 149 -2.75 25.37 -12.06
C PHE A 149 -3.36 24.79 -13.34
N GLU A 150 -3.50 23.46 -13.43
CA GLU A 150 -4.13 22.80 -14.58
C GLU A 150 -5.56 23.29 -14.81
N THR A 151 -6.34 23.39 -13.74
CA THR A 151 -7.75 23.82 -13.81
C THR A 151 -7.86 25.28 -14.26
N ILE A 152 -7.00 26.17 -13.78
CA ILE A 152 -7.03 27.60 -14.14
C ILE A 152 -6.52 27.83 -15.56
N THR A 153 -5.41 27.19 -15.95
CA THR A 153 -4.75 27.45 -17.24
C THR A 153 -5.39 26.69 -18.39
N PHE A 154 -5.80 25.44 -18.17
CA PHE A 154 -6.27 24.56 -19.25
C PHE A 154 -7.74 24.16 -19.11
N ASN A 155 -8.41 24.52 -18.00
CA ASN A 155 -9.79 24.12 -17.69
C ASN A 155 -10.01 22.59 -17.78
N THR A 156 -8.98 21.83 -17.39
CA THR A 156 -8.96 20.36 -17.40
C THR A 156 -8.70 19.82 -15.99
N THR A 157 -9.00 18.53 -15.78
CA THR A 157 -8.88 17.85 -14.48
C THR A 157 -8.10 16.53 -14.59
N HIS A 158 -7.16 16.42 -15.53
CA HIS A 158 -6.46 15.16 -15.78
C HIS A 158 -5.58 14.76 -14.60
N PHE A 159 -4.89 15.71 -13.96
CA PHE A 159 -3.97 15.40 -12.87
C PHE A 159 -4.70 14.84 -11.65
N ILE A 160 -5.81 15.45 -11.23
CA ILE A 160 -6.58 14.96 -10.08
C ILE A 160 -7.27 13.63 -10.38
N ARG A 161 -7.73 13.41 -11.62
CA ARG A 161 -8.28 12.12 -12.06
C ARG A 161 -7.21 11.04 -12.08
N MET A 162 -6.01 11.35 -12.56
CA MET A 162 -4.85 10.45 -12.50
C MET A 162 -4.53 10.08 -11.05
N LEU A 163 -4.49 11.06 -10.14
CA LEU A 163 -4.22 10.81 -8.71
C LEU A 163 -5.30 9.94 -8.07
N GLY A 164 -6.58 10.20 -8.38
CA GLY A 164 -7.71 9.38 -7.95
C GLY A 164 -7.59 7.93 -8.47
N HIS A 165 -7.28 7.76 -9.76
CA HIS A 165 -7.04 6.45 -10.35
C HIS A 165 -5.87 5.70 -9.68
N ARG A 166 -4.80 6.41 -9.30
CA ARG A 166 -3.69 5.81 -8.55
C ARG A 166 -4.05 5.40 -7.13
N LEU A 167 -5.03 6.04 -6.50
CA LEU A 167 -5.47 5.67 -5.15
C LEU A 167 -6.46 4.50 -5.14
N THR A 168 -7.38 4.42 -6.10
CA THR A 168 -8.48 3.43 -6.05
C THR A 168 -8.54 2.48 -7.25
N GLY A 169 -7.80 2.75 -8.33
CA GLY A 169 -7.89 2.04 -9.61
C GLY A 169 -7.29 0.63 -9.60
N PHE A 170 -6.53 0.25 -8.57
CA PHE A 170 -5.86 -1.06 -8.52
C PHE A 170 -6.84 -2.23 -8.66
N ALA A 171 -8.02 -2.11 -8.06
CA ALA A 171 -8.98 -3.20 -7.98
C ALA A 171 -9.51 -3.56 -9.38
N ALA A 172 -9.81 -2.57 -10.20
CA ALA A 172 -10.36 -2.77 -11.55
C ALA A 172 -9.37 -3.44 -12.52
N GLU A 173 -8.07 -3.34 -12.26
CA GLU A 173 -7.03 -3.97 -13.09
C GLU A 173 -6.52 -5.30 -12.53
N ALA A 174 -6.58 -5.49 -11.21
CA ALA A 174 -6.10 -6.71 -10.56
C ALA A 174 -7.16 -7.83 -10.53
N PHE A 175 -8.45 -7.48 -10.57
CA PHE A 175 -9.57 -8.41 -10.43
C PHE A 175 -10.58 -8.27 -11.58
N ASP A 176 -11.13 -9.40 -12.00
CA ASP A 176 -12.31 -9.43 -12.87
C ASP A 176 -13.59 -9.45 -12.03
N PHE A 177 -14.14 -8.27 -11.78
CA PHE A 177 -15.49 -8.14 -11.23
C PHE A 177 -16.47 -8.30 -12.38
N GLN A 178 -16.92 -9.53 -12.67
CA GLN A 178 -17.84 -9.90 -13.76
C GLN A 178 -19.22 -9.19 -13.69
N GLY A 179 -19.27 -7.86 -13.74
CA GLY A 179 -20.48 -7.05 -13.62
C GLY A 179 -21.16 -7.07 -12.24
N GLN A 180 -20.53 -7.64 -11.21
CA GLN A 180 -21.11 -7.73 -9.87
C GLN A 180 -21.06 -6.37 -9.16
N HIS A 181 -22.21 -5.90 -8.68
CA HIS A 181 -22.36 -4.64 -7.93
C HIS A 181 -21.76 -4.70 -6.51
N ASN A 182 -21.47 -5.89 -5.98
CA ASN A 182 -20.80 -6.08 -4.69
C ASN A 182 -19.43 -6.75 -4.95
N PRO A 183 -18.30 -6.07 -4.72
CA PRO A 183 -16.95 -6.53 -5.08
C PRO A 183 -16.46 -7.55 -4.04
N ASP A 184 -17.05 -8.74 -4.10
CA ASP A 184 -16.85 -9.81 -3.15
C ASP A 184 -15.92 -10.84 -3.82
N ILE A 185 -14.64 -10.80 -3.44
CA ILE A 185 -13.59 -11.65 -4.05
C ILE A 185 -13.59 -13.00 -3.35
N HIS A 186 -14.28 -13.98 -3.93
CA HIS A 186 -14.46 -15.30 -3.31
C HIS A 186 -13.71 -16.41 -4.05
N SER A 187 -13.19 -16.16 -5.26
CA SER A 187 -12.62 -17.22 -6.10
C SER A 187 -11.31 -16.83 -6.77
N LEU A 188 -10.40 -17.81 -6.89
CA LEU A 188 -9.17 -17.66 -7.68
C LEU A 188 -9.43 -17.31 -9.14
N ALA A 189 -10.58 -17.67 -9.69
CA ALA A 189 -10.94 -17.37 -11.08
C ALA A 189 -11.08 -15.86 -11.35
N GLN A 190 -11.29 -15.05 -10.30
CA GLN A 190 -11.37 -13.60 -10.40
C GLN A 190 -10.00 -12.92 -10.43
N LEU A 191 -8.92 -13.66 -10.10
CA LEU A 191 -7.55 -13.14 -10.13
C LEU A 191 -7.08 -13.04 -11.58
N THR A 192 -6.63 -11.86 -11.99
CA THR A 192 -6.13 -11.63 -13.35
C THR A 192 -4.67 -11.16 -13.37
N PRO A 193 -3.72 -11.97 -12.86
CA PRO A 193 -2.31 -11.57 -12.74
C PRO A 193 -1.70 -11.18 -14.10
N GLY A 194 -2.07 -11.88 -15.17
CA GLY A 194 -1.59 -11.58 -16.52
C GLY A 194 -2.10 -10.24 -17.06
N ARG A 195 -3.36 -9.88 -16.76
CA ARG A 195 -3.90 -8.56 -17.13
C ARG A 195 -3.17 -7.47 -16.36
N TYR A 196 -3.09 -7.63 -15.04
CA TYR A 196 -2.47 -6.67 -14.14
C TYR A 196 -1.01 -6.38 -14.53
N LEU A 197 -0.19 -7.42 -14.75
CA LEU A 197 1.22 -7.28 -15.12
C LEU A 197 1.43 -6.74 -16.54
N ASN A 198 0.46 -6.89 -17.43
CA ASN A 198 0.51 -6.31 -18.78
C ASN A 198 0.00 -4.87 -18.84
N THR A 199 -0.54 -4.31 -17.74
CA THR A 199 -0.99 -2.92 -17.73
C THR A 199 0.21 -1.97 -17.82
N PRO A 200 0.24 -1.04 -18.80
CA PRO A 200 1.32 -0.05 -18.88
C PRO A 200 1.30 0.89 -17.67
N ASP A 201 0.11 1.11 -17.08
CA ASP A 201 -0.07 1.99 -15.93
C ASP A 201 0.73 1.49 -14.71
N LEU A 202 0.77 0.18 -14.46
CA LEU A 202 1.58 -0.41 -13.40
C LEU A 202 3.07 -0.07 -13.59
N TRP A 203 3.62 -0.34 -14.77
CA TRP A 203 5.04 -0.14 -15.06
C TRP A 203 5.45 1.33 -15.06
N ILE A 204 4.61 2.22 -15.58
CA ILE A 204 4.82 3.67 -15.49
C ILE A 204 4.87 4.09 -14.02
N GLY A 205 3.95 3.56 -13.20
CA GLY A 205 3.95 3.79 -11.76
C GLY A 205 5.26 3.35 -11.11
N LEU A 206 5.71 2.11 -11.36
CA LEU A 206 6.96 1.59 -10.81
C LEU A 206 8.19 2.39 -11.26
N ALA A 207 8.23 2.84 -12.52
CA ALA A 207 9.29 3.71 -13.01
C ALA A 207 9.31 5.06 -12.27
N VAL A 208 8.15 5.67 -12.05
CA VAL A 208 8.01 6.90 -11.26
C VAL A 208 8.44 6.67 -9.80
N ALA A 209 8.03 5.56 -9.19
CA ALA A 209 8.43 5.17 -7.84
C ALA A 209 9.95 5.05 -7.72
N ALA A 210 10.59 4.37 -8.68
CA ALA A 210 12.03 4.23 -8.75
C ALA A 210 12.73 5.60 -8.89
N GLY A 211 12.17 6.50 -9.71
CA GLY A 211 12.64 7.88 -9.83
C GLY A 211 12.59 8.66 -8.50
N PHE A 212 11.48 8.55 -7.76
CA PHE A 212 11.35 9.19 -6.45
C PHE A 212 12.31 8.62 -5.41
N ILE A 213 12.46 7.29 -5.37
CA ILE A 213 13.43 6.63 -4.47
C ILE A 213 14.86 7.06 -4.83
N PHE A 214 15.22 7.08 -6.11
CA PHE A 214 16.53 7.55 -6.56
C PHE A 214 16.79 9.00 -6.17
N ALA A 215 15.81 9.88 -6.36
CA ALA A 215 15.88 11.27 -5.94
C ALA A 215 16.04 11.39 -4.42
N ALA A 216 15.34 10.56 -3.63
CA ALA A 216 15.46 10.54 -2.17
C ALA A 216 16.87 10.10 -1.72
N VAL A 217 17.45 9.08 -2.37
CA VAL A 217 18.83 8.64 -2.14
C VAL A 217 19.83 9.76 -2.45
N ARG A 218 19.67 10.41 -3.61
CA ARG A 218 20.54 11.52 -4.01
C ARG A 218 20.47 12.67 -3.01
N LEU A 219 19.27 12.99 -2.55
CA LEU A 219 19.04 14.06 -1.59
C LEU A 219 19.64 13.74 -0.22
N ARG A 220 19.55 12.49 0.23
CA ARG A 220 20.16 12.02 1.49
C ARG A 220 21.68 12.20 1.50
N ARG A 221 22.33 11.92 0.37
CA ARG A 221 23.79 12.08 0.23
C ARG A 221 24.25 13.50 0.59
N TYR A 222 23.55 14.52 0.10
CA TYR A 222 23.92 15.93 0.26
C TYR A 222 23.36 16.60 1.51
N ARG A 223 22.45 15.95 2.25
CA ARG A 223 21.81 16.57 3.42
C ARG A 223 22.42 16.11 4.74
N GLY A 224 22.41 17.04 5.70
CA GLY A 224 22.75 16.84 7.10
C GLY A 224 21.51 16.94 8.01
N PRO A 225 21.72 16.98 9.34
CA PRO A 225 20.66 17.24 10.30
C PRO A 225 19.99 18.62 10.07
N ILE A 226 18.74 18.76 10.53
CA ILE A 226 17.99 20.03 10.47
C ILE A 226 18.35 20.98 11.61
#